data_AF-A0A0L6CLD6-F1
#
_entry.id   AF-A0A0L6CLD6-F1
#
_cell.length_a   1.000
_cell.length_b   1.000
_cell.length_c   1.000
_cell.angle_alpha   90.00
_cell.angle_beta   90.00
_cell.angle_gamma   90.00
#
_symmetry.space_group_name_H-M   'P 1'
#
loop_
_entity.id
_entity.type
_entity.pdbx_description
1 polymer ?
#
loop_
_entity_poly.entity_id
_entity_poly.type
_entity_poly.pdbx_seq_one_letter_code
_entity_poly.pdbx_strand_id
1 'polypeptide(L)'
;MQGVYQPRDLDTSSWDSWQAALVKEILAHEPDQNLVLIPREGTFPPPPPPRRPTFSQRLRTRHREMMPAPVIQAMRDDNSLLLDLTGPASMGGDYPWSDDQVEALYDLGWPRPVNEGVVVFTMYLPHSPLPPRPYLPERVAEHAGSLITQTMRDVVWSRTPADIDVETGIEGALD
;
A
#
# COMPACT_ATOMS: atom_id res chain seq x y z
N MET A 1 -4.19 17.92 -14.29
CA MET A 1 -4.61 16.79 -15.15
C MET A 1 -4.74 15.56 -14.27
N GLN A 2 -5.81 14.78 -14.37
CA GLN A 2 -5.88 13.49 -13.66
C GLN A 2 -4.81 12.57 -14.26
N GLY A 3 -3.93 12.01 -13.42
CA GLY A 3 -2.98 10.99 -13.85
C GLY A 3 -3.74 9.83 -14.49
N VAL A 4 -3.29 9.38 -15.67
CA VAL A 4 -3.90 8.22 -16.34
C VAL A 4 -3.26 6.98 -15.75
N TYR A 5 -3.95 6.35 -14.80
CA TYR A 5 -3.58 5.05 -14.28
C TYR A 5 -3.99 3.96 -15.28
N GLN A 6 -3.06 3.06 -15.59
CA GLN A 6 -3.25 1.93 -16.51
C GLN A 6 -3.19 0.62 -15.73
N PRO A 7 -4.22 -0.25 -15.87
CA PRO A 7 -4.19 -1.58 -15.26
C PRO A 7 -2.99 -2.41 -15.71
N ARG A 8 -2.49 -3.25 -14.80
CA ARG A 8 -1.40 -4.21 -15.02
C ARG A 8 -1.88 -5.61 -14.73
N ASP A 9 -1.74 -6.48 -15.74
CA ASP A 9 -2.07 -7.89 -15.61
C ASP A 9 -0.84 -8.64 -15.04
N LEU A 10 -0.86 -8.89 -13.74
CA LEU A 10 0.14 -9.74 -13.08
C LEU A 10 -0.26 -11.21 -13.14
N ASP A 11 0.73 -12.11 -13.06
CA ASP A 11 0.46 -13.54 -12.89
C ASP A 11 -0.13 -13.80 -11.51
N THR A 12 -1.41 -14.16 -11.46
CA THR A 12 -2.17 -14.38 -10.22
C THR A 12 -2.36 -15.86 -9.89
N SER A 13 -1.62 -16.77 -10.55
CA SER A 13 -1.72 -18.22 -10.35
C SER A 13 -1.30 -18.67 -8.94
N SER A 14 -0.40 -17.93 -8.30
CA SER A 14 0.04 -18.15 -6.92
C SER A 14 0.64 -16.87 -6.35
N TRP A 15 0.78 -16.78 -5.02
CA TRP A 15 1.45 -15.66 -4.38
C TRP A 15 2.92 -15.52 -4.81
N ASP A 16 3.63 -16.63 -5.04
CA ASP A 16 5.01 -16.60 -5.50
C ASP A 16 5.12 -16.08 -6.94
N SER A 17 4.23 -16.54 -7.82
CA SER A 17 4.14 -16.04 -9.20
C SER A 17 3.81 -14.55 -9.24
N TRP A 18 2.87 -14.13 -8.39
CA TRP A 18 2.45 -12.74 -8.28
C TRP A 18 3.57 -11.85 -7.74
N GLN A 19 4.26 -12.28 -6.69
CA GLN A 19 5.43 -11.56 -6.17
C GLN A 19 6.50 -11.41 -7.26
N ALA A 20 6.81 -12.48 -8.00
CA ALA A 20 7.79 -12.42 -9.08
C ALA A 20 7.36 -11.48 -10.22
N ALA A 21 6.07 -11.44 -10.57
CA ALA A 21 5.52 -10.50 -11.53
C ALA A 21 5.59 -9.05 -11.02
N LEU A 22 5.23 -8.83 -9.75
CA LEU A 22 5.30 -7.53 -9.09
C LEU A 22 6.73 -6.98 -9.06
N VAL A 23 7.71 -7.81 -8.72
CA VAL A 23 9.14 -7.42 -8.72
C VAL A 23 9.58 -6.98 -10.13
N LYS A 24 9.14 -7.68 -11.18
CA LYS A 24 9.44 -7.29 -12.56
C LYS A 24 8.82 -5.94 -12.91
N GLU A 25 7.57 -5.68 -12.51
CA GLU A 25 6.94 -4.38 -12.73
C GLU A 25 7.67 -3.26 -11.98
N ILE A 26 8.02 -3.46 -10.70
CA ILE A 26 8.77 -2.48 -9.91
C ILE A 26 10.14 -2.16 -10.56
N LEU A 27 10.81 -3.16 -11.14
CA LEU A 27 12.07 -2.95 -11.86
C LEU A 27 11.90 -2.23 -13.20
N ALA A 28 10.73 -2.39 -13.83
CA ALA A 28 10.40 -1.74 -15.10
C ALA A 28 9.89 -0.30 -14.92
N HIS A 29 9.57 0.12 -13.69
CA HIS A 29 9.14 1.48 -13.40
C HIS A 29 10.22 2.50 -13.77
N GLU A 30 9.83 3.54 -14.49
CA GLU A 30 10.63 4.74 -14.67
C GLU A 30 10.61 5.60 -13.38
N PRO A 31 11.56 6.53 -13.20
CA PRO A 31 11.45 7.54 -12.16
C PRO A 31 10.10 8.27 -12.21
N ASP A 32 9.55 8.61 -11.04
CA ASP A 32 8.25 9.27 -10.86
C ASP A 32 7.02 8.45 -11.31
N GLN A 33 7.21 7.19 -11.70
CA GLN A 33 6.10 6.25 -11.89
C GLN A 33 5.68 5.64 -10.57
N ASN A 34 4.37 5.65 -10.37
CA ASN A 34 3.70 5.14 -9.19
C ASN A 34 2.94 3.86 -9.51
N LEU A 35 3.15 2.81 -8.73
CA LEU A 35 2.42 1.55 -8.79
C LEU A 35 1.40 1.56 -7.66
N VAL A 36 0.13 1.43 -7.98
CA VAL A 36 -0.95 1.43 -7.00
C VAL A 36 -1.55 0.03 -6.93
N LEU A 37 -1.60 -0.53 -5.73
CA LEU A 37 -2.17 -1.83 -5.44
C LEU A 37 -3.45 -1.65 -4.63
N ILE A 38 -4.56 -2.09 -5.20
CA ILE A 38 -5.91 -1.87 -4.67
C ILE A 38 -6.57 -3.23 -4.47
N PRO A 39 -6.78 -3.70 -3.24
CA PRO A 39 -7.55 -4.90 -3.01
C PRO A 39 -9.03 -4.63 -3.36
N ARG A 40 -9.63 -5.54 -4.12
CA ARG A 40 -11.02 -5.46 -4.57
C ARG A 40 -12.00 -5.52 -3.39
N GLU A 41 -13.09 -4.77 -3.47
CA GLU A 41 -14.11 -4.81 -2.42
C GLU A 41 -14.70 -6.23 -2.25
N GLY A 42 -14.88 -6.65 -0.99
CA GLY A 42 -15.49 -7.93 -0.65
C GLY A 42 -14.57 -9.16 -0.78
N THR A 43 -13.31 -8.98 -1.21
CA THR A 43 -12.32 -10.07 -1.28
C THR A 43 -11.48 -10.21 -0.01
N PHE A 44 -11.45 -9.16 0.82
CA PHE A 44 -10.87 -9.14 2.16
C PHE A 44 -11.96 -9.08 3.24
N PRO A 45 -11.68 -9.53 4.48
CA PRO A 45 -12.63 -9.47 5.58
C PRO A 45 -13.11 -8.03 5.82
N PRO A 46 -14.39 -7.82 6.16
CA PRO A 46 -14.85 -6.49 6.55
C PRO A 46 -14.05 -6.02 7.76
N PRO A 47 -13.74 -4.72 7.86
CA PRO A 47 -13.02 -4.20 9.00
C PRO A 47 -13.80 -4.50 10.30
N PRO A 48 -13.10 -4.71 11.43
CA PRO A 48 -13.78 -4.99 12.68
C PRO A 48 -14.76 -3.87 13.02
N PRO A 49 -15.92 -4.19 13.62
CA PRO A 49 -16.87 -3.18 14.03
C PRO A 49 -16.18 -2.20 14.98
N PRO A 50 -16.43 -0.88 14.85
CA PRO A 50 -15.80 0.09 15.74
C PRO A 50 -16.10 -0.27 17.19
N ARG A 51 -15.06 -0.27 18.06
CA ARG A 51 -15.24 -0.44 19.51
C ARG A 51 -16.32 0.55 19.97
N ARG A 52 -17.32 0.06 20.72
CA ARG A 52 -18.55 0.80 21.06
C ARG A 52 -18.22 2.24 21.48
N PRO A 53 -18.73 3.26 20.78
CA PRO A 53 -18.46 4.64 21.14
C PRO A 53 -19.08 4.96 22.50
N THR A 54 -18.29 5.55 23.40
CA THR A 54 -18.83 6.26 24.56
C THR A 54 -19.73 7.41 24.08
N PHE A 55 -20.69 7.80 24.92
CA PHE A 55 -21.83 8.66 24.61
C PHE A 55 -21.49 9.99 23.88
N SER A 56 -20.24 10.46 23.96
CA SER A 56 -19.74 11.68 23.31
C SER A 56 -19.41 11.58 21.81
N GLN A 57 -19.32 10.38 21.21
CA GLN A 57 -18.91 10.21 19.80
C GLN A 57 -20.07 10.12 18.79
N ARG A 58 -21.33 10.22 19.26
CA ARG A 58 -22.56 10.00 18.45
C ARG A 58 -22.83 11.04 17.36
N LEU A 59 -22.06 12.12 17.26
CA LEU A 59 -22.25 13.17 16.24
C LEU A 59 -21.30 13.10 15.04
N ARG A 60 -20.35 12.16 14.99
CA ARG A 60 -19.36 12.08 13.89
C ARG A 60 -19.54 10.90 12.92
N THR A 61 -20.56 10.07 13.13
CA THR A 61 -20.67 8.75 12.49
C THR A 61 -21.45 8.69 11.17
N ARG A 62 -21.77 9.82 10.53
CA ARG A 62 -22.52 9.85 9.26
C ARG A 62 -21.66 9.93 8.00
N HIS A 63 -20.34 9.98 8.12
CA HIS A 63 -19.42 10.13 6.97
C HIS A 63 -18.49 8.93 6.74
N ARG A 64 -18.84 7.76 7.30
CA ARG A 64 -18.01 6.54 7.33
C ARG A 64 -18.49 5.45 6.36
N GLU A 65 -19.35 5.81 5.39
CA GLU A 65 -20.04 4.88 4.47
C GLU A 65 -19.37 4.71 3.09
N MET A 66 -18.17 5.24 2.89
CA MET A 66 -17.32 4.83 1.76
C MET A 66 -16.12 4.14 2.40
N MET A 67 -16.05 2.80 2.35
CA MET A 67 -14.89 2.10 2.90
C MET A 67 -13.69 2.45 2.01
N PRO A 68 -12.70 3.22 2.48
CA PRO A 68 -11.45 3.32 1.73
C PRO A 68 -10.81 1.93 1.76
N ALA A 69 -10.13 1.52 0.69
CA ALA A 69 -9.37 0.28 0.66
C ALA A 69 -7.99 0.49 1.32
N PRO A 70 -7.33 -0.56 1.85
CA PRO A 70 -5.95 -0.46 2.30
C PRO A 70 -5.04 -0.46 1.06
N VAL A 71 -4.87 0.71 0.45
CA VAL A 71 -4.11 0.89 -0.79
C VAL A 71 -2.63 0.98 -0.46
N ILE A 72 -1.81 0.28 -1.26
CA ILE A 72 -0.36 0.47 -1.28
C ILE A 72 0.01 1.25 -2.54
N GLN A 73 0.89 2.23 -2.40
CA GLN A 73 1.54 2.93 -3.49
C GLN A 73 3.04 2.67 -3.43
N ALA A 74 3.66 2.44 -4.59
CA ALA A 74 5.08 2.25 -4.73
C ALA A 74 5.61 3.17 -5.83
N MET A 75 6.26 4.26 -5.41
CA MET A 75 6.81 5.26 -6.32
C MET A 75 8.32 5.11 -6.41
N ARG A 76 8.83 5.06 -7.63
CA ARG A 76 10.28 5.03 -7.86
C ARG A 76 10.85 6.45 -7.80
N ASP A 77 11.80 6.64 -6.89
CA ASP A 77 12.60 7.87 -6.76
C ASP A 77 14.06 7.51 -7.06
N ASP A 78 14.48 7.75 -8.30
CA ASP A 78 15.79 7.35 -8.86
C ASP A 78 16.15 5.86 -8.65
N ASN A 79 16.98 5.58 -7.64
CA ASN A 79 17.48 4.25 -7.27
C ASN A 79 16.89 3.74 -5.94
N SER A 80 15.84 4.41 -5.48
CA SER A 80 15.09 4.13 -4.27
C SER A 80 13.60 3.96 -4.61
N LEU A 81 12.85 3.42 -3.66
CA LEU A 81 11.42 3.22 -3.77
C LEU A 81 10.75 3.77 -2.52
N LEU A 82 9.82 4.68 -2.71
CA LEU A 82 8.89 5.13 -1.67
C LEU A 82 7.70 4.19 -1.65
N LEU A 83 7.40 3.60 -0.49
CA LEU A 83 6.20 2.83 -0.26
C LEU A 83 5.29 3.57 0.70
N ASP A 84 4.04 3.79 0.28
CA ASP A 84 2.98 4.31 1.13
C ASP A 84 1.87 3.28 1.26
N LEU A 85 1.36 3.10 2.48
CA LEU A 85 0.18 2.30 2.79
C LEU A 85 -0.83 3.18 3.52
N THR A 86 -2.10 3.13 3.09
CA THR A 86 -3.19 3.89 3.73
C THR A 86 -3.18 3.68 5.24
N GLY A 87 -3.09 4.76 6.02
CA GLY A 87 -2.94 4.67 7.46
C GLY A 87 -4.25 4.47 8.24
N PRO A 88 -4.16 4.23 9.55
CA PRO A 88 -5.29 3.84 10.38
C PRO A 88 -6.18 5.00 10.80
N ALA A 89 -7.50 4.80 10.68
CA ALA A 89 -8.52 5.73 11.14
C ALA A 89 -8.45 6.02 12.64
N SER A 90 -7.91 5.10 13.44
CA SER A 90 -7.63 5.33 14.87
C SER A 90 -6.59 6.44 15.11
N MET A 91 -5.73 6.71 14.13
CA MET A 91 -4.71 7.75 14.17
C MET A 91 -5.01 8.94 13.26
N GLY A 92 -6.16 8.94 12.58
CA GLY A 92 -6.60 9.99 11.66
C GLY A 92 -6.44 9.66 10.16
N GLY A 93 -6.18 8.39 9.82
CA GLY A 93 -6.15 7.91 8.44
C GLY A 93 -7.51 7.48 7.93
N ASP A 94 -7.52 6.95 6.72
CA ASP A 94 -8.78 6.61 6.06
C ASP A 94 -9.19 5.16 6.35
N TYR A 95 -8.24 4.22 6.47
CA TYR A 95 -8.57 2.80 6.62
C TYR A 95 -8.77 2.37 8.09
N PRO A 96 -9.86 1.66 8.44
CA PRO A 96 -10.10 1.21 9.80
C PRO A 96 -9.32 -0.07 10.18
N TRP A 97 -7.98 -0.04 10.16
CA TRP A 97 -7.14 -1.15 10.63
C TRP A 97 -7.46 -1.56 12.08
N SER A 98 -7.45 -2.86 12.34
CA SER A 98 -7.52 -3.41 13.70
C SER A 98 -6.19 -3.24 14.45
N ASP A 99 -6.21 -3.30 15.79
CA ASP A 99 -4.98 -3.29 16.59
C ASP A 99 -4.05 -4.45 16.16
N ASP A 100 -4.59 -5.66 15.96
CA ASP A 100 -3.82 -6.84 15.53
C ASP A 100 -3.20 -6.65 14.14
N GLN A 101 -3.90 -5.99 13.22
CA GLN A 101 -3.36 -5.68 11.89
C GLN A 101 -2.25 -4.64 11.96
N VAL A 102 -2.38 -3.62 12.82
CA VAL A 102 -1.33 -2.62 13.02
C VAL A 102 -0.07 -3.26 13.61
N GLU A 103 -0.22 -4.13 14.61
CA GLU A 103 0.92 -4.88 15.16
C GLU A 103 1.55 -5.80 14.09
N ALA A 104 0.73 -6.49 13.29
CA ALA A 104 1.25 -7.32 12.20
C ALA A 104 2.01 -6.49 11.14
N LEU A 105 1.58 -5.26 10.84
CA LEU A 105 2.34 -4.36 9.95
C LEU A 105 3.71 -4.01 10.55
N TYR A 106 3.79 -3.77 11.86
CA TYR A 106 5.06 -3.52 12.54
C TYR A 106 5.97 -4.74 12.53
N ASP A 107 5.42 -5.94 12.76
CA ASP A 107 6.17 -7.20 12.70
C ASP A 107 6.72 -7.47 11.29
N LEU A 108 5.99 -7.07 10.24
CA LEU A 108 6.46 -7.12 8.85
C LEU A 108 7.55 -6.07 8.54
N GLY A 109 7.71 -5.05 9.38
CA GLY A 109 8.73 -4.01 9.26
C GLY A 109 8.22 -2.66 8.75
N TRP A 110 6.91 -2.45 8.64
CA TRP A 110 6.37 -1.10 8.40
C TRP A 110 6.68 -0.20 9.60
N PRO A 111 7.07 1.07 9.38
CA PRO A 111 7.31 2.01 10.46
C PRO A 111 6.00 2.49 11.07
N ARG A 112 6.09 3.25 12.17
CA ARG A 112 4.92 3.95 12.73
C ARG A 112 4.34 4.92 11.68
N PRO A 113 3.01 5.00 11.51
CA PRO A 113 2.43 5.91 10.54
C PRO A 113 2.67 7.37 10.92
N VAL A 114 2.85 8.20 9.91
CA VAL A 114 3.08 9.65 10.02
C VAL A 114 1.84 10.41 9.56
N ASN A 115 1.73 11.68 9.94
CA ASN A 115 0.64 12.55 9.50
C ASN A 115 1.23 13.69 8.65
N GLU A 116 1.06 13.56 7.34
CA GLU A 116 1.50 14.56 6.36
C GLU A 116 0.28 15.03 5.54
N GLY A 117 -0.72 15.56 6.24
CA GLY A 117 -2.01 15.94 5.66
C GLY A 117 -3.01 14.78 5.63
N VAL A 118 -2.52 13.57 5.38
CA VAL A 118 -3.22 12.30 5.62
C VAL A 118 -2.33 11.40 6.48
N VAL A 119 -2.93 10.44 7.19
CA VAL A 119 -2.16 9.48 7.98
C VAL A 119 -1.87 8.25 7.13
N VAL A 120 -0.59 7.93 6.97
CA VAL A 120 -0.06 6.83 6.15
C VAL A 120 1.10 6.13 6.84
N PHE A 121 1.27 4.84 6.56
CA PHE A 121 2.54 4.17 6.80
C PHE A 121 3.44 4.45 5.60
N THR A 122 4.60 5.05 5.83
CA THR A 122 5.48 5.51 4.76
C THR A 122 6.89 5.00 5.01
N MET A 123 7.53 4.42 3.99
CA MET A 123 8.92 3.98 4.09
C MET A 123 9.69 4.13 2.79
N TYR A 124 10.97 4.48 2.90
CA TYR A 124 11.92 4.49 1.79
C TYR A 124 12.74 3.21 1.79
N LEU A 125 12.84 2.58 0.62
CA LEU A 125 13.66 1.42 0.36
C LEU A 125 14.78 1.74 -0.63
N PRO A 126 16.05 1.41 -0.32
CA PRO A 126 16.51 0.96 0.98
C PRO A 126 16.47 2.09 2.02
N HIS A 127 16.34 1.73 3.30
CA HIS A 127 16.33 2.69 4.42
C HIS A 127 17.58 3.57 4.51
N SER A 128 18.70 3.12 3.96
CA SER A 128 19.93 3.90 3.87
C SER A 128 20.14 4.35 2.43
N PRO A 129 20.39 5.65 2.19
CA PRO A 129 20.53 6.16 0.83
C PRO A 129 21.68 5.46 0.11
N LEU A 130 21.43 5.08 -1.13
CA LEU A 130 22.45 4.53 -2.00
C LEU A 130 23.16 5.66 -2.76
N PRO A 131 24.44 5.48 -3.13
CA PRO A 131 25.05 6.35 -4.13
C PRO A 131 24.15 6.44 -5.37
N PRO A 132 23.94 7.63 -5.95
CA PRO A 132 23.03 7.82 -7.08
C PRO A 132 23.31 6.85 -8.22
N ARG A 133 22.25 6.26 -8.78
CA ARG A 133 22.30 5.32 -9.91
C ARG A 133 21.07 5.50 -10.80
N PRO A 134 21.17 5.22 -12.10
CA PRO A 134 20.04 5.38 -13.02
C PRO A 134 19.02 4.23 -12.94
N TYR A 135 19.23 3.24 -12.08
CA TYR A 135 18.38 2.05 -11.96
C TYR A 135 18.11 1.71 -10.49
N LEU A 136 16.91 1.15 -10.24
CA LEU A 136 16.55 0.54 -8.97
C LEU A 136 17.29 -0.81 -8.81
N PRO A 137 17.99 -1.07 -7.71
CA PRO A 137 18.64 -2.36 -7.49
C PRO A 137 17.62 -3.50 -7.33
N GLU A 138 17.89 -4.65 -7.94
CA GLU A 138 17.04 -5.86 -7.87
C GLU A 138 16.64 -6.23 -6.45
N ARG A 139 17.61 -6.29 -5.52
CA ARG A 139 17.35 -6.57 -4.09
C ARG A 139 16.35 -5.62 -3.42
N VAL A 140 16.24 -4.38 -3.89
CA VAL A 140 15.30 -3.38 -3.35
C VAL A 140 13.90 -3.72 -3.85
N ALA A 141 13.77 -4.02 -5.15
CA ALA A 141 12.51 -4.46 -5.74
C ALA A 141 12.03 -5.80 -5.16
N GLU A 142 12.93 -6.77 -4.94
CA GLU A 142 12.63 -8.04 -4.28
C GLU A 142 12.12 -7.86 -2.85
N HIS A 143 12.79 -7.00 -2.08
CA HIS A 143 12.37 -6.70 -0.71
C HIS A 143 11.00 -6.01 -0.68
N ALA A 144 10.79 -5.01 -1.55
CA ALA A 144 9.51 -4.34 -1.70
C ALA A 144 8.40 -5.31 -2.11
N GLY A 145 8.63 -6.12 -3.15
CA GLY A 145 7.68 -7.11 -3.63
C GLY A 145 7.30 -8.11 -2.55
N SER A 146 8.27 -8.57 -1.75
CA SER A 146 7.99 -9.47 -0.63
C SER A 146 7.18 -8.81 0.49
N LEU A 147 7.54 -7.59 0.89
CA LEU A 147 6.82 -6.84 1.91
C LEU A 147 5.37 -6.57 1.49
N ILE A 148 5.16 -6.13 0.25
CA ILE A 148 3.84 -5.86 -0.33
C ILE A 148 3.01 -7.15 -0.37
N THR A 149 3.61 -8.25 -0.85
CA THR A 149 2.96 -9.57 -0.91
C THR A 149 2.49 -10.03 0.47
N GLN A 150 3.37 -9.96 1.47
CA GLN A 150 3.04 -10.35 2.85
C GLN A 150 1.99 -9.42 3.45
N THR A 151 2.07 -8.12 3.19
CA THR A 151 1.07 -7.14 3.67
C THR A 151 -0.32 -7.49 3.12
N MET A 152 -0.43 -7.74 1.81
CA MET A 152 -1.71 -8.07 1.18
C MET A 152 -2.25 -9.43 1.64
N ARG A 153 -1.39 -10.44 1.71
CA ARG A 153 -1.80 -11.81 2.08
C ARG A 153 -2.10 -11.95 3.57
N ASP A 154 -1.22 -11.44 4.42
CA ASP A 154 -1.17 -11.81 5.84
C ASP A 154 -1.81 -10.74 6.75
N VAL A 155 -1.94 -9.49 6.28
CA VAL A 155 -2.54 -8.39 7.06
C VAL A 155 -3.88 -7.93 6.48
N VAL A 156 -3.91 -7.61 5.17
CA VAL A 156 -5.15 -7.26 4.47
C VAL A 156 -6.05 -8.50 4.32
N TRP A 157 -5.44 -9.70 4.36
CA TRP A 157 -6.13 -10.99 4.22
C TRP A 157 -6.82 -11.13 2.85
N SER A 158 -6.23 -10.58 1.80
CA SER A 158 -6.58 -10.93 0.43
C SER A 158 -6.45 -12.45 0.27
N ARG A 159 -7.50 -13.10 -0.23
CA ARG A 159 -7.54 -14.57 -0.29
C ARG A 159 -6.63 -15.10 -1.39
N THR A 160 -6.60 -14.41 -2.52
CA THR A 160 -5.82 -14.76 -3.70
C THR A 160 -5.18 -13.50 -4.29
N PRO A 161 -4.09 -13.64 -5.06
CA PRO A 161 -3.51 -12.48 -5.74
C PRO A 161 -4.44 -11.86 -6.80
N ALA A 162 -5.39 -12.63 -7.33
CA ALA A 162 -6.40 -12.16 -8.28
C ALA A 162 -7.41 -11.17 -7.68
N ASP A 163 -7.38 -11.01 -6.37
CA ASP A 163 -8.21 -10.08 -5.61
C ASP A 163 -7.59 -8.68 -5.52
N ILE A 164 -6.44 -8.45 -6.14
CA ILE A 164 -5.69 -7.19 -6.06
C ILE A 164 -5.58 -6.63 -7.48
N ASP A 165 -6.18 -5.46 -7.68
CA ASP A 165 -5.95 -4.67 -8.88
C ASP A 165 -4.60 -3.95 -8.74
N VAL A 166 -3.83 -3.97 -9.83
CA VAL A 166 -2.53 -3.30 -9.91
C VAL A 166 -2.61 -2.30 -11.04
N GLU A 167 -2.29 -1.06 -10.75
CA GLU A 167 -2.34 0.04 -11.71
C GLU A 167 -1.01 0.78 -11.68
N THR A 168 -0.58 1.32 -12.81
CA THR A 168 0.58 2.22 -12.87
C THR A 168 0.21 3.54 -13.48
N GLY A 169 0.81 4.62 -12.99
CA GLY A 169 0.58 5.96 -13.51
C GLY A 169 1.75 6.87 -13.17
N ILE A 170 1.80 8.03 -13.82
CA ILE A 170 2.66 9.12 -13.39
C ILE A 170 1.79 10.03 -12.54
N GLU A 171 2.21 10.29 -11.30
CA GLU A 171 1.54 11.28 -10.48
C GLU A 171 1.69 12.63 -11.19
N GLY A 172 0.57 13.26 -11.54
CA GLY A 172 0.61 14.50 -12.30
C GLY A 172 1.34 15.56 -11.48
N ALA A 173 2.52 15.98 -11.95
CA ALA A 173 3.26 17.09 -11.38
C ALA A 173 2.30 18.26 -11.15
N LEU A 174 2.08 18.60 -9.88
CA LEU A 174 1.48 19.87 -9.52
C LEU A 174 2.55 20.93 -9.80
N ASP A 175 2.59 21.40 -11.04
CA ASP A 175 3.26 22.67 -11.40
C ASP A 175 2.61 23.85 -10.67
#